data_AF-A0A323U8G4-F1
#
_entry.id   AF-A0A323U8G4-F1
#
_cell.length_a   1.000
_cell.length_b   1.000
_cell.length_c   1.000
_cell.angle_alpha   90.00
_cell.angle_beta   90.00
_cell.angle_gamma   90.00
#
_symmetry.space_group_name_H-M   'P 1'
#
loop_
_entity.id
_entity.type
_entity.pdbx_description
1 polymer ?
#
loop_
_entity_poly.entity_id
_entity_poly.type
_entity_poly.pdbx_seq_one_letter_code
_entity_poly.pdbx_strand_id
1 'polypeptide(L)'
;MRSLAPALLLSLALAAQPDSFRLEGIRHEYQRFNNCGPATLGMAMSFWGSRLTQYQIAPVLKPNRADKNVGPEELAAYARSQGYRVHYGVAGDLELLKQLLAAGFPVIAESGFVVPEHGWMGHYRLLVGYDDRSQRFFAFDSYYGPKVTLGYSDFDAVWSHFNRTYLVVYPPKEAGEVERVLGPHARPEWAWKRALEVALSQTKAEPANVHAWFNLGSALLEQGNVEGAAEAFDKARALGWPWRMLWYQFGPFEAYYRAGRYTEVVRLASANLAKAPDLEESLYWRGRAQAALGNLRLAKTDLQAALRLRPSYGEAAQVLKSLGVQGSR
;
A
#
# COMPACT_ATOMS: atom_id res chain seq x y z
N MET A 1 66.06 3.91 10.28
CA MET A 1 65.31 4.61 9.21
C MET A 1 64.01 3.87 8.97
N ARG A 2 62.91 4.30 9.60
CA ARG A 2 61.57 3.76 9.37
C ARG A 2 60.77 4.81 8.62
N SER A 3 60.55 4.58 7.33
CA SER A 3 59.65 5.37 6.50
C SER A 3 58.23 4.82 6.73
N LEU A 4 57.37 5.61 7.35
CA LEU A 4 55.93 5.37 7.39
C LEU A 4 55.34 6.05 6.14
N ALA A 5 54.78 5.25 5.24
CA ALA A 5 54.00 5.76 4.12
C ALA A 5 52.67 6.35 4.65
N PRO A 6 52.18 7.48 4.12
CA PRO A 6 50.91 8.03 4.51
C PRO A 6 49.78 7.20 3.88
N ALA A 7 48.88 6.68 4.71
CA ALA A 7 47.65 6.07 4.24
C ALA A 7 46.76 7.16 3.63
N LEU A 8 46.53 7.09 2.31
CA LEU A 8 45.50 7.87 1.64
C LEU A 8 44.12 7.40 2.14
N LEU A 9 43.47 8.23 2.94
CA LEU A 9 42.03 8.16 3.17
C LEU A 9 41.33 8.64 1.89
N LEU A 10 40.88 7.73 1.03
CA LEU A 10 39.88 8.06 0.01
C LEU A 10 38.55 8.30 0.73
N SER A 11 38.21 9.57 0.96
CA SER A 11 36.83 9.95 1.24
C SER A 11 36.02 9.79 -0.05
N LEU A 12 35.19 8.75 -0.12
CA LEU A 12 34.10 8.68 -1.10
C LEU A 12 33.13 9.82 -0.74
N ALA A 13 33.29 10.97 -1.40
CA ALA A 13 32.27 12.01 -1.38
C ALA A 13 31.01 11.39 -2.01
N LEU A 14 29.92 11.27 -1.25
CA LEU A 14 28.60 11.05 -1.84
C LEU A 14 28.40 12.17 -2.87
N ALA A 15 28.25 11.82 -4.14
CA ALA A 15 27.87 12.81 -5.15
C ALA A 15 26.59 13.49 -4.67
N ALA A 16 26.62 14.82 -4.61
CA ALA A 16 25.45 15.60 -4.21
C ALA A 16 24.29 15.27 -5.15
N GLN A 17 23.12 15.03 -4.58
CA GLN A 17 21.91 14.75 -5.33
C GLN A 17 21.55 15.94 -6.24
N PRO A 18 21.19 15.72 -7.52
CA PRO A 18 20.89 16.82 -8.43
C PRO A 18 19.62 17.57 -8.01
N ASP A 19 19.57 18.89 -8.24
CA ASP A 19 18.39 19.75 -7.95
C ASP A 19 17.12 19.28 -8.69
N SER A 20 17.29 18.59 -9.82
CA SER A 20 16.19 18.01 -10.59
C SER A 20 16.65 16.75 -11.31
N PHE A 21 15.73 15.82 -11.48
CA PHE A 21 15.99 14.55 -12.15
C PHE A 21 14.73 14.03 -12.82
N ARG A 22 14.88 13.37 -13.97
CA ARG A 22 13.76 12.73 -14.66
C ARG A 22 14.19 11.45 -15.36
N LEU A 23 13.46 10.38 -15.08
CA LEU A 23 13.57 9.10 -15.75
C LEU A 23 12.90 9.17 -17.12
N GLU A 24 13.53 8.54 -18.10
CA GLU A 24 13.02 8.40 -19.47
C GLU A 24 12.80 6.91 -19.81
N GLY A 25 12.21 6.63 -20.97
CA GLY A 25 12.04 5.26 -21.47
C GLY A 25 10.89 4.47 -20.83
N ILE A 26 10.07 5.10 -20.00
CA ILE A 26 8.89 4.47 -19.39
C ILE A 26 7.71 4.53 -20.37
N ARG A 27 7.02 3.40 -20.57
CA ARG A 27 5.78 3.34 -21.35
C ARG A 27 4.60 3.67 -20.43
N HIS A 28 3.86 4.73 -20.78
CA HIS A 28 2.59 5.06 -20.11
C HIS A 28 1.43 4.18 -20.61
N GLU A 29 0.46 3.94 -19.73
CA GLU A 29 -0.78 3.25 -20.07
C GLU A 29 -1.97 3.86 -19.28
N TYR A 30 -3.08 4.12 -19.97
CA TYR A 30 -4.34 4.53 -19.34
C TYR A 30 -5.08 3.34 -18.73
N GLN A 31 -5.61 3.47 -17.52
CA GLN A 31 -6.31 2.39 -16.85
C GLN A 31 -7.67 2.08 -17.49
N ARG A 32 -8.05 0.80 -17.42
CA ARG A 32 -9.44 0.36 -17.51
C ARG A 32 -10.13 0.45 -16.14
N PHE A 33 -11.38 0.02 -16.08
CA PHE A 33 -12.20 0.05 -14.87
C PHE A 33 -11.47 -0.57 -13.66
N ASN A 34 -11.25 0.23 -12.62
CA ASN A 34 -10.54 -0.11 -11.39
C ASN A 34 -9.13 -0.72 -11.58
N ASN A 35 -8.40 -0.37 -12.66
CA ASN A 35 -7.10 -0.95 -12.98
C ASN A 35 -5.89 -0.06 -12.63
N CYS A 36 -6.04 0.91 -11.72
CA CYS A 36 -4.93 1.80 -11.35
C CYS A 36 -3.66 1.03 -10.92
N GLY A 37 -3.80 0.03 -10.04
CA GLY A 37 -2.68 -0.83 -9.61
C GLY A 37 -2.03 -1.59 -10.77
N PRO A 38 -2.76 -2.45 -11.51
CA PRO A 38 -2.22 -3.19 -12.65
C PRO A 38 -1.57 -2.31 -13.74
N ALA A 39 -2.19 -1.16 -14.08
CA ALA A 39 -1.64 -0.23 -15.06
C ALA A 39 -0.34 0.40 -14.56
N THR A 40 -0.33 0.90 -13.32
CA THR A 40 0.86 1.52 -12.72
C THR A 40 2.01 0.53 -12.53
N LEU A 41 1.72 -0.73 -12.18
CA LEU A 41 2.72 -1.79 -12.14
C LEU A 41 3.30 -2.10 -13.52
N GLY A 42 2.46 -2.15 -14.55
CA GLY A 42 2.88 -2.31 -15.94
C GLY A 42 3.80 -1.17 -16.41
N MET A 43 3.46 0.08 -16.07
CA MET A 43 4.31 1.24 -16.34
C MET A 43 5.67 1.09 -15.64
N ALA A 44 5.71 0.75 -14.35
CA ALA A 44 6.95 0.58 -13.60
C ALA A 44 7.85 -0.52 -14.18
N MET A 45 7.29 -1.70 -14.51
CA MET A 45 8.06 -2.79 -15.11
C MET A 45 8.54 -2.48 -16.53
N SER A 46 7.85 -1.59 -17.26
CA SER A 46 8.25 -1.20 -18.62
C SER A 46 9.60 -0.48 -18.65
N PHE A 47 9.96 0.23 -17.57
CA PHE A 47 11.27 0.84 -17.39
C PHE A 47 12.41 -0.18 -17.48
N TRP A 48 12.14 -1.40 -17.01
CA TRP A 48 13.07 -2.53 -17.04
C TRP A 48 12.90 -3.43 -18.28
N GLY A 49 12.25 -2.91 -19.33
CA GLY A 49 12.08 -3.61 -20.61
C GLY A 49 10.87 -4.56 -20.67
N SER A 50 10.01 -4.60 -19.64
CA SER A 50 8.81 -5.45 -19.68
C SER A 50 7.82 -5.02 -20.77
N ARG A 51 7.32 -6.01 -21.50
CA ARG A 51 6.25 -5.83 -22.49
C ARG A 51 4.85 -6.05 -21.90
N LEU A 52 4.77 -6.45 -20.64
CA LEU A 52 3.48 -6.64 -19.96
C LEU A 52 2.75 -5.31 -19.82
N THR A 53 1.44 -5.36 -19.98
CA THR A 53 0.52 -4.24 -19.78
C THR A 53 -0.59 -4.68 -18.84
N GLN A 54 -1.48 -3.76 -18.47
CA GLN A 54 -2.62 -4.10 -17.62
C GLN A 54 -3.46 -5.27 -18.19
N TYR A 55 -3.41 -5.53 -19.50
CA TYR A 55 -4.16 -6.59 -20.16
C TYR A 55 -3.66 -8.00 -19.81
N GLN A 56 -2.38 -8.15 -19.45
CA GLN A 56 -1.86 -9.41 -18.89
C GLN A 56 -1.85 -9.40 -17.37
N ILE A 57 -1.68 -8.23 -16.76
CA ILE A 57 -1.52 -8.09 -15.31
C ILE A 57 -2.86 -8.17 -14.57
N ALA A 58 -3.86 -7.41 -15.02
CA ALA A 58 -5.15 -7.32 -14.33
C ALA A 58 -5.92 -8.65 -14.26
N PRO A 59 -5.96 -9.52 -15.30
CA PRO A 59 -6.67 -10.80 -15.20
C PRO A 59 -6.13 -11.74 -14.11
N VAL A 60 -4.86 -11.60 -13.73
CA VAL A 60 -4.25 -12.39 -12.65
C VAL A 60 -4.55 -11.80 -11.29
N LEU A 61 -4.40 -10.48 -11.16
CA LEU A 61 -4.59 -9.76 -9.89
C LEU A 61 -6.06 -9.57 -9.53
N LYS A 62 -6.93 -9.48 -10.53
CA LYS A 62 -8.36 -9.19 -10.38
C LYS A 62 -9.21 -10.27 -11.05
N PRO A 63 -9.25 -11.50 -10.48
CA PRO A 63 -10.06 -12.58 -11.04
C PRO A 63 -11.55 -12.19 -11.11
N ASN A 64 -12.02 -11.35 -10.18
CA ASN A 64 -13.29 -10.64 -10.28
C ASN A 64 -13.09 -9.28 -10.98
N ARG A 65 -13.76 -9.06 -12.12
CA ARG A 65 -13.67 -7.79 -12.85
C ARG A 65 -14.22 -6.58 -12.08
N ALA A 66 -15.10 -6.81 -11.10
CA ALA A 66 -15.70 -5.77 -10.28
C ALA A 66 -14.86 -5.42 -9.04
N ASP A 67 -13.75 -6.14 -8.84
CA ASP A 67 -12.76 -5.81 -7.82
C ASP A 67 -12.30 -4.36 -7.97
N LYS A 68 -12.28 -3.67 -6.83
CA LYS A 68 -12.12 -2.23 -6.70
C LYS A 68 -10.70 -1.85 -6.34
N ASN A 69 -9.92 -2.79 -5.81
CA ASN A 69 -8.57 -2.52 -5.35
C ASN A 69 -7.66 -3.73 -5.57
N VAL A 70 -6.41 -3.46 -5.88
CA VAL A 70 -5.34 -4.45 -5.76
C VAL A 70 -4.37 -3.92 -4.74
N GLY A 71 -4.15 -4.66 -3.65
CA GLY A 71 -3.28 -4.24 -2.56
C GLY A 71 -1.80 -4.15 -2.97
N PRO A 72 -0.97 -3.34 -2.28
CA PRO A 72 0.46 -3.26 -2.53
C PRO A 72 1.17 -4.62 -2.52
N GLU A 73 0.77 -5.49 -1.60
CA GLU A 73 1.31 -6.83 -1.41
C GLU A 73 1.01 -7.74 -2.61
N GLU A 74 -0.16 -7.59 -3.22
CA GLU A 74 -0.56 -8.33 -4.42
C GLU A 74 0.21 -7.83 -5.64
N LEU A 75 0.36 -6.51 -5.81
CA LEU A 75 1.23 -5.94 -6.84
C LEU A 75 2.66 -6.46 -6.71
N ALA A 76 3.18 -6.46 -5.47
CA ALA A 76 4.52 -6.95 -5.18
C ALA A 76 4.65 -8.45 -5.46
N ALA A 77 3.67 -9.27 -5.06
CA ALA A 77 3.65 -10.71 -5.33
C ALA A 77 3.63 -11.00 -6.84
N TYR A 78 2.82 -10.27 -7.60
CA TYR A 78 2.79 -10.40 -9.06
C TYR A 78 4.14 -10.05 -9.67
N ALA A 79 4.73 -8.89 -9.37
CA ALA A 79 6.03 -8.53 -9.92
C ALA A 79 7.13 -9.55 -9.55
N ARG A 80 7.10 -10.09 -8.33
CA ARG A 80 8.00 -11.20 -7.92
C ARG A 80 7.81 -12.45 -8.77
N SER A 81 6.56 -12.81 -9.09
CA SER A 81 6.27 -13.93 -10.01
C SER A 81 6.81 -13.72 -11.43
N GLN A 82 7.04 -12.46 -11.83
CA GLN A 82 7.63 -12.11 -13.13
C GLN A 82 9.16 -12.01 -13.09
N GLY A 83 9.80 -12.39 -11.97
CA GLY A 83 11.26 -12.41 -11.81
C GLY A 83 11.87 -11.10 -11.30
N TYR A 84 11.05 -10.12 -10.91
CA TYR A 84 11.53 -8.89 -10.27
C TYR A 84 11.71 -9.07 -8.76
N ARG A 85 12.50 -8.19 -8.16
CA ARG A 85 12.43 -7.90 -6.73
C ARG A 85 11.54 -6.69 -6.51
N VAL A 86 10.93 -6.63 -5.33
CA VAL A 86 10.06 -5.53 -4.94
C VAL A 86 10.34 -5.17 -3.50
N HIS A 87 10.71 -3.91 -3.28
CA HIS A 87 10.62 -3.29 -1.97
C HIS A 87 9.22 -2.71 -1.81
N TYR A 88 8.55 -3.06 -0.73
CA TYR A 88 7.29 -2.46 -0.31
C TYR A 88 7.57 -1.82 1.04
N GLY A 89 7.40 -0.49 1.11
CA GLY A 89 7.70 0.29 2.30
C GLY A 89 6.54 1.18 2.70
N VAL A 90 6.51 1.48 4.00
CA VAL A 90 5.67 2.51 4.62
C VAL A 90 6.56 3.58 5.24
N ALA A 91 5.95 4.67 5.67
CA ALA A 91 6.64 5.82 6.27
C ALA A 91 7.81 6.32 5.41
N GLY A 92 7.62 6.34 4.09
CA GLY A 92 8.50 7.07 3.20
C GLY A 92 8.44 8.58 3.48
N ASP A 93 9.39 9.31 2.93
CA ASP A 93 9.38 10.77 2.92
C ASP A 93 9.85 11.30 1.56
N LEU A 94 9.71 12.61 1.38
CA LEU A 94 10.05 13.27 0.12
C LEU A 94 11.51 13.04 -0.27
N GLU A 95 12.43 13.06 0.69
CA GLU A 95 13.86 12.92 0.42
C GLU A 95 14.20 11.51 -0.04
N LEU A 96 13.65 10.48 0.61
CA LEU A 96 13.79 9.10 0.16
C LEU A 96 13.27 8.91 -1.26
N LEU A 97 12.09 9.46 -1.58
CA LEU A 97 11.53 9.34 -2.93
C LEU A 97 12.45 9.99 -3.98
N LYS A 98 12.99 11.18 -3.70
CA LYS A 98 13.94 11.84 -4.61
C LYS A 98 15.25 11.05 -4.74
N GLN A 99 15.76 10.48 -3.66
CA GLN A 99 16.97 9.65 -3.68
C GLN A 99 16.77 8.38 -4.53
N LEU A 100 15.63 7.70 -4.40
CA LEU A 100 15.28 6.56 -5.24
C LEU A 100 15.21 6.97 -6.72
N LEU A 101 14.56 8.10 -7.03
CA LEU A 101 14.46 8.61 -8.39
C LEU A 101 15.84 8.95 -8.96
N ALA A 102 16.67 9.71 -8.22
CA ALA A 102 18.02 10.09 -8.63
C ALA A 102 18.95 8.88 -8.81
N ALA A 103 18.71 7.79 -8.06
CA ALA A 103 19.42 6.53 -8.20
C ALA A 103 18.90 5.65 -9.36
N GLY A 104 17.92 6.12 -10.13
CA GLY A 104 17.45 5.43 -11.33
C GLY A 104 16.21 4.55 -11.12
N PHE A 105 15.49 4.68 -9.99
CA PHE A 105 14.36 3.81 -9.66
C PHE A 105 13.02 4.57 -9.73
N PRO A 106 12.13 4.21 -10.67
CA PRO A 106 10.74 4.67 -10.62
C PRO A 106 10.08 4.20 -9.32
N VAL A 107 9.25 5.06 -8.72
CA VAL A 107 8.58 4.75 -7.44
C VAL A 107 7.07 4.73 -7.63
N ILE A 108 6.44 3.59 -7.32
CA ILE A 108 4.98 3.51 -7.26
C ILE A 108 4.56 4.06 -5.90
N ALA A 109 3.70 5.07 -5.86
CA ALA A 109 3.13 5.62 -4.64
C ALA A 109 1.64 5.30 -4.56
N GLU A 110 1.20 4.73 -3.44
CA GLU A 110 -0.22 4.56 -3.12
C GLU A 110 -0.71 5.82 -2.38
N SER A 111 -1.71 6.49 -2.91
CA SER A 111 -2.14 7.80 -2.41
C SER A 111 -3.64 7.97 -2.46
N GLY A 112 -4.15 8.92 -1.66
CA GLY A 112 -5.49 9.42 -1.84
C GLY A 112 -5.67 10.08 -3.21
N PHE A 113 -6.88 9.96 -3.73
CA PHE A 113 -7.27 10.57 -4.97
C PHE A 113 -8.70 11.06 -4.85
N VAL A 114 -8.89 12.37 -4.98
CA VAL A 114 -10.21 13.00 -4.92
C VAL A 114 -10.59 13.42 -6.32
N VAL A 115 -11.68 12.84 -6.83
CA VAL A 115 -12.33 13.26 -8.06
C VAL A 115 -13.61 13.99 -7.64
N PRO A 116 -13.84 15.25 -8.06
CA PRO A 116 -14.96 16.06 -7.56
C PRO A 116 -16.32 15.35 -7.59
N GLU A 117 -16.60 14.60 -8.66
CA GLU A 117 -17.87 13.92 -8.89
C GLU A 117 -17.97 12.57 -8.18
N HIS A 118 -16.84 12.01 -7.74
CA HIS A 118 -16.78 10.66 -7.18
C HIS A 118 -16.32 10.64 -5.73
N GLY A 119 -15.77 11.73 -5.20
CA GLY A 119 -15.17 11.82 -3.88
C GLY A 119 -13.82 11.08 -3.80
N TRP A 120 -13.41 10.80 -2.57
CA TRP A 120 -12.13 10.15 -2.26
C TRP A 120 -12.10 8.66 -2.65
N MET A 121 -10.97 8.23 -3.18
CA MET A 121 -10.60 6.83 -3.45
C MET A 121 -9.08 6.64 -3.30
N GLY A 122 -8.63 5.40 -3.17
CA GLY A 122 -7.21 5.05 -3.31
C GLY A 122 -6.78 5.06 -4.77
N HIS A 123 -5.52 5.39 -5.03
CA HIS A 123 -4.95 5.42 -6.37
C HIS A 123 -3.43 5.22 -6.35
N TYR A 124 -2.91 4.58 -7.39
CA TYR A 124 -1.48 4.41 -7.60
C TYR A 124 -0.96 5.37 -8.65
N ARG A 125 0.17 6.01 -8.35
CA ARG A 125 0.92 6.87 -9.28
C ARG A 125 2.33 6.37 -9.42
N LEU A 126 2.91 6.52 -10.60
CA LEU A 126 4.34 6.25 -10.82
C LEU A 126 5.09 7.56 -10.81
N LEU A 127 5.87 7.81 -9.77
CA LEU A 127 6.82 8.92 -9.74
C LEU A 127 8.00 8.58 -10.65
N VAL A 128 8.36 9.55 -11.50
CA VAL A 128 9.38 9.39 -12.54
C VAL A 128 10.42 10.50 -12.51
N GLY A 129 10.32 11.43 -11.58
CA GLY A 129 11.29 12.52 -11.44
C GLY A 129 10.84 13.57 -10.45
N TYR A 130 11.70 14.56 -10.23
CA TYR A 130 11.45 15.67 -9.34
C TYR A 130 12.19 16.93 -9.82
N ASP A 131 11.77 18.08 -9.32
CA ASP A 131 12.43 19.37 -9.51
C ASP A 131 12.29 20.20 -8.23
N ASP A 132 13.40 20.39 -7.52
CA ASP A 132 13.43 21.14 -6.26
C ASP A 132 13.27 22.64 -6.48
N ARG A 133 13.55 23.16 -7.69
CA ARG A 133 13.34 24.58 -7.97
C ARG A 133 11.86 24.93 -8.02
N SER A 134 11.05 24.04 -8.60
CA SER A 134 9.59 24.20 -8.63
C SER A 134 8.85 23.49 -7.48
N GLN A 135 9.57 22.71 -6.65
CA GLN A 135 9.04 21.92 -5.53
C GLN A 135 7.99 20.89 -5.97
N ARG A 136 8.29 20.09 -7.01
CA ARG A 136 7.32 19.16 -7.61
C ARG A 136 7.93 17.82 -7.99
N PHE A 137 7.10 16.78 -7.93
CA PHE A 137 7.35 15.51 -8.60
C PHE A 137 6.76 15.51 -10.01
N PHE A 138 7.42 14.79 -10.91
CA PHE A 138 6.87 14.35 -12.19
C PHE A 138 6.31 12.94 -12.02
N ALA A 139 5.10 12.71 -12.51
CA ALA A 139 4.42 11.43 -12.38
C ALA A 139 3.73 10.99 -13.67
N PHE A 140 3.69 9.68 -13.87
CA PHE A 140 2.77 9.03 -14.78
C PHE A 140 1.54 8.58 -13.96
N ASP A 141 0.37 9.01 -14.41
CA ASP A 141 -0.90 8.70 -13.79
C ASP A 141 -1.76 7.92 -14.79
N SER A 142 -2.27 6.76 -14.40
CA SER A 142 -3.09 5.92 -15.27
C SER A 142 -4.47 6.52 -15.57
N TYR A 143 -4.91 7.52 -14.82
CA TYR A 143 -6.14 8.27 -15.03
C TYR A 143 -5.88 9.58 -15.80
N TYR A 144 -4.92 10.40 -15.34
CA TYR A 144 -4.66 11.73 -15.93
C TYR A 144 -3.62 11.77 -17.05
N GLY A 145 -2.87 10.70 -17.28
CA GLY A 145 -1.88 10.61 -18.35
C GLY A 145 -0.42 10.77 -17.90
N PRO A 146 0.52 10.87 -18.87
CA PRO A 146 1.97 10.82 -18.61
C PRO A 146 2.61 12.16 -18.21
N LYS A 147 1.84 13.25 -18.14
CA LYS A 147 2.35 14.60 -17.92
C LYS A 147 1.81 15.20 -16.62
N VAL A 148 1.72 14.39 -15.57
CA VAL A 148 1.27 14.86 -14.25
C VAL A 148 2.44 15.45 -13.48
N THR A 149 2.16 16.57 -12.82
CA THR A 149 3.10 17.27 -11.94
C THR A 149 2.43 17.47 -10.59
N LEU A 150 3.08 17.08 -9.51
CA LEU A 150 2.52 17.07 -8.16
C LEU A 150 3.38 17.98 -7.27
N GLY A 151 2.81 19.02 -6.67
CA GLY A 151 3.54 19.80 -5.66
C GLY A 151 3.91 18.91 -4.48
N TYR A 152 5.10 19.07 -3.90
CA TYR A 152 5.57 18.20 -2.81
C TYR A 152 4.60 18.16 -1.62
N SER A 153 4.14 19.33 -1.17
CA SER A 153 3.18 19.43 -0.06
C SER A 153 1.83 18.80 -0.40
N ASP A 154 1.28 19.10 -1.59
CA ASP A 154 -0.02 18.59 -2.00
C ASP A 154 0.00 17.07 -2.19
N PHE A 155 1.11 16.55 -2.73
CA PHE A 155 1.33 15.12 -2.85
C PHE A 155 1.44 14.46 -1.48
N ASP A 156 2.27 14.98 -0.58
CA ASP A 156 2.46 14.39 0.74
C ASP A 156 1.16 14.36 1.54
N ALA A 157 0.32 15.40 1.42
CA ALA A 157 -0.99 15.44 2.05
C ALA A 157 -1.84 14.22 1.68
N VAL A 158 -1.96 13.90 0.38
CA VAL A 158 -2.74 12.73 -0.07
C VAL A 158 -1.99 11.40 0.06
N TRP A 159 -0.67 11.41 -0.02
CA TRP A 159 0.17 10.22 0.17
C TRP A 159 0.15 9.74 1.62
N SER A 160 0.05 10.68 2.56
CA SER A 160 -0.10 10.39 3.98
C SER A 160 -1.37 9.59 4.29
N HIS A 161 -2.40 9.64 3.45
CA HIS A 161 -3.64 8.86 3.64
C HIS A 161 -3.42 7.34 3.65
N PHE A 162 -2.27 6.89 3.14
CA PHE A 162 -1.86 5.49 3.03
C PHE A 162 -0.52 5.25 3.72
N ASN A 163 -0.29 5.83 4.91
CA ASN A 163 0.98 5.70 5.65
C ASN A 163 2.24 6.04 4.82
N ARG A 164 2.12 6.85 3.77
CA ARG A 164 3.21 7.11 2.81
C ARG A 164 3.77 5.80 2.22
N THR A 165 2.87 4.91 1.81
CA THR A 165 3.17 3.64 1.17
C THR A 165 3.79 3.84 -0.21
N TYR A 166 4.85 3.08 -0.49
CA TYR A 166 5.52 3.08 -1.78
C TYR A 166 6.07 1.69 -2.14
N LEU A 167 6.21 1.45 -3.45
CA LEU A 167 6.86 0.27 -3.98
C LEU A 167 7.97 0.66 -4.96
N VAL A 168 9.06 -0.11 -4.91
CA VAL A 168 10.15 -0.04 -5.87
C VAL A 168 10.30 -1.41 -6.51
N VAL A 169 10.04 -1.49 -7.81
CA VAL A 169 10.16 -2.73 -8.60
C VAL A 169 11.46 -2.65 -9.38
N TYR A 170 12.31 -3.68 -9.28
CA TYR A 170 13.65 -3.67 -9.87
C TYR A 170 14.15 -5.08 -10.21
N PRO A 171 15.03 -5.25 -11.20
CA PRO A 171 15.60 -6.55 -11.51
C PRO A 171 16.60 -6.97 -10.43
N PRO A 172 16.80 -8.28 -10.17
CA PRO A 172 17.62 -8.76 -9.06
C PRO A 172 19.04 -8.18 -8.97
N LYS A 173 19.63 -7.80 -10.11
CA LYS A 173 20.96 -7.20 -10.20
C LYS A 173 21.08 -5.83 -9.49
N GLU A 174 19.98 -5.09 -9.34
CA GLU A 174 19.97 -3.76 -8.72
C GLU A 174 19.78 -3.80 -7.19
N ALA A 175 19.67 -4.99 -6.60
CA ALA A 175 19.32 -5.13 -5.19
C ALA A 175 20.27 -4.41 -4.23
N GLY A 176 21.57 -4.44 -4.51
CA GLY A 176 22.56 -3.75 -3.67
C GLY A 176 22.39 -2.24 -3.67
N GLU A 177 22.07 -1.65 -4.82
CA GLU A 177 21.85 -0.20 -4.93
C GLU A 177 20.53 0.21 -4.29
N VAL A 178 19.46 -0.55 -4.50
CA VAL A 178 18.18 -0.28 -3.84
C VAL A 178 18.31 -0.36 -2.32
N GLU A 179 18.98 -1.38 -1.79
CA GLU A 179 19.22 -1.51 -0.35
C GLU A 179 20.07 -0.34 0.20
N ARG A 180 21.10 0.08 -0.55
CA ARG A 180 21.94 1.23 -0.20
C ARG A 180 21.11 2.52 -0.11
N VAL A 181 20.23 2.78 -1.08
CA VAL A 181 19.39 3.99 -1.13
C VAL A 181 18.32 3.97 -0.06
N LEU A 182 17.66 2.83 0.16
CA LEU A 182 16.63 2.68 1.19
C LEU A 182 17.19 2.84 2.61
N GLY A 183 18.43 2.40 2.83
CA GLY A 183 19.07 2.44 4.14
C GLY A 183 18.18 1.79 5.21
N PRO A 184 17.85 2.48 6.31
CA PRO A 184 16.97 1.94 7.34
C PRO A 184 15.57 1.54 6.84
N HIS A 185 15.03 2.22 5.83
CA HIS A 185 13.71 1.92 5.26
C HIS A 185 13.63 0.54 4.60
N ALA A 186 14.77 -0.09 4.29
CA ALA A 186 14.81 -1.45 3.76
C ALA A 186 14.30 -2.49 4.78
N ARG A 187 14.27 -2.14 6.07
CA ARG A 187 13.87 -3.05 7.14
C ARG A 187 12.43 -2.73 7.61
N PRO A 188 11.50 -3.70 7.52
CA PRO A 188 10.11 -3.47 7.90
C PRO A 188 9.91 -3.06 9.36
N GLU A 189 10.72 -3.58 10.30
CA GLU A 189 10.58 -3.22 11.72
C GLU A 189 10.86 -1.74 11.95
N TRP A 190 11.90 -1.23 11.28
CA TRP A 190 12.27 0.17 11.34
C TRP A 190 11.21 1.04 10.68
N ALA A 191 10.71 0.64 9.50
CA ALA A 191 9.69 1.38 8.77
C ALA A 191 8.38 1.51 9.57
N TRP A 192 7.91 0.43 10.20
CA TRP A 192 6.69 0.48 11.03
C TRP A 192 6.89 1.21 12.35
N LYS A 193 8.09 1.17 12.93
CA LYS A 193 8.42 2.02 14.09
C LYS A 193 8.38 3.49 13.71
N ARG A 194 8.95 3.83 12.55
CA ARG A 194 8.90 5.19 12.00
C ARG A 194 7.47 5.63 11.68
N ALA A 195 6.65 4.75 11.10
CA ALA A 195 5.23 5.00 10.85
C ALA A 195 4.47 5.35 12.14
N LEU A 196 4.73 4.60 13.22
CA LEU A 196 4.15 4.88 14.53
C LEU A 196 4.55 6.26 15.06
N GLU A 197 5.84 6.60 15.01
CA GLU A 197 6.34 7.91 15.45
C GLU A 197 5.69 9.07 14.68
N VAL A 198 5.63 8.94 13.35
CA VAL A 198 5.00 9.93 12.47
C VAL A 198 3.52 10.06 12.79
N ALA A 199 2.79 8.96 12.87
CA ALA A 199 1.36 8.98 13.16
C ALA A 199 1.06 9.58 14.55
N LEU A 200 1.86 9.26 15.58
CA LEU A 200 1.74 9.87 16.91
C LEU A 200 2.00 11.38 16.89
N SER A 201 2.96 11.84 16.08
CA SER A 201 3.20 13.28 15.92
C SER A 201 2.03 13.96 15.21
N GLN A 202 1.50 13.35 14.15
CA GLN A 202 0.39 13.90 13.36
C GLN A 202 -0.92 13.95 14.15
N THR A 203 -1.24 12.93 14.94
CA THR A 203 -2.46 12.95 15.77
C THR A 203 -2.40 14.01 16.88
N LYS A 204 -1.21 14.38 17.34
CA LYS A 204 -1.01 15.49 18.29
C LYS A 204 -1.12 16.86 17.60
N ALA A 205 -0.48 17.01 16.44
CA ALA A 205 -0.49 18.26 15.69
C ALA A 205 -1.88 18.57 15.11
N GLU A 206 -2.58 17.55 14.63
CA GLU A 206 -3.89 17.65 14.00
C GLU A 206 -4.87 16.62 14.58
N PRO A 207 -5.44 16.85 15.77
CA PRO A 207 -6.30 15.87 16.43
C PRO A 207 -7.60 15.52 15.68
N ALA A 208 -7.98 16.34 14.70
CA ALA A 208 -9.13 16.12 13.82
C ALA A 208 -8.78 15.40 12.50
N ASN A 209 -7.50 15.07 12.27
CA ASN A 209 -7.08 14.39 11.05
C ASN A 209 -7.43 12.90 11.10
N VAL A 210 -8.48 12.53 10.37
CA VAL A 210 -8.98 11.14 10.25
C VAL A 210 -7.88 10.18 9.81
N HIS A 211 -7.08 10.56 8.81
CA HIS A 211 -6.04 9.71 8.24
C HIS A 211 -4.88 9.51 9.22
N ALA A 212 -4.51 10.52 10.01
CA ALA A 212 -3.49 10.38 11.05
C ALA A 212 -3.90 9.34 12.12
N TRP A 213 -5.15 9.36 12.57
CA TRP A 213 -5.67 8.35 13.51
C TRP A 213 -5.76 6.96 12.88
N PHE A 214 -6.13 6.87 11.61
CA PHE A 214 -6.16 5.61 10.88
C PHE A 214 -4.76 5.01 10.72
N ASN A 215 -3.78 5.85 10.37
CA ASN A 215 -2.37 5.49 10.28
C ASN A 215 -1.82 5.02 11.63
N LEU A 216 -2.17 5.72 12.71
CA LEU A 216 -1.81 5.32 14.07
C LEU A 216 -2.36 3.92 14.39
N GLY A 217 -3.62 3.65 14.06
CA GLY A 217 -4.22 2.33 14.24
C GLY A 217 -3.47 1.25 13.46
N SER A 218 -3.12 1.53 12.21
CA SER A 218 -2.36 0.60 11.35
C SER A 218 -0.96 0.32 11.91
N ALA A 219 -0.22 1.36 12.30
CA ALA A 219 1.11 1.22 12.87
C ALA A 219 1.11 0.50 14.23
N LEU A 220 0.12 0.76 15.09
CA LEU A 220 -0.04 0.06 16.37
C LEU A 220 -0.35 -1.43 16.17
N LEU A 221 -1.18 -1.76 15.17
CA LEU A 221 -1.53 -3.13 14.84
C LEU A 221 -0.29 -3.94 14.41
N GLU A 222 0.56 -3.35 13.57
CA GLU A 222 1.82 -3.92 13.10
C GLU A 222 2.83 -4.11 14.25
N GLN A 223 2.82 -3.21 15.24
CA GLN A 223 3.62 -3.36 16.47
C GLN A 223 2.99 -4.34 17.48
N GLY A 224 1.86 -4.97 17.14
CA GLY A 224 1.16 -5.92 17.99
C GLY A 224 0.33 -5.30 19.13
N ASN A 225 0.23 -3.97 19.22
CA ASN A 225 -0.64 -3.29 20.17
C ASN A 225 -2.08 -3.25 19.63
N VAL A 226 -2.77 -4.38 19.78
CA VAL A 226 -4.11 -4.61 19.25
C VAL A 226 -5.16 -3.67 19.83
N GLU A 227 -5.17 -3.46 21.16
CA GLU A 227 -6.16 -2.59 21.81
C GLU A 227 -5.95 -1.13 21.42
N GLY A 228 -4.70 -0.64 21.46
CA GLY A 228 -4.38 0.71 21.01
C GLY A 228 -4.73 0.94 19.53
N ALA A 229 -4.53 -0.09 18.69
CA ALA A 229 -4.95 -0.02 17.29
C ALA A 229 -6.47 0.14 17.15
N ALA A 230 -7.25 -0.66 17.89
CA ALA A 230 -8.70 -0.60 17.89
C ALA A 230 -9.22 0.77 18.38
N GLU A 231 -8.62 1.34 19.42
CA GLU A 231 -8.94 2.69 19.93
C GLU A 231 -8.63 3.78 18.91
N ALA A 232 -7.47 3.73 18.26
CA ALA A 232 -7.09 4.68 17.22
C ALA A 232 -8.05 4.61 16.01
N PHE A 233 -8.45 3.40 15.60
CA PHE A 233 -9.47 3.22 14.56
C PHE A 233 -10.86 3.71 15.00
N ASP A 234 -11.26 3.53 16.26
CA ASP A 234 -12.48 4.13 16.79
C ASP A 234 -12.45 5.65 16.74
N LYS A 235 -11.33 6.27 17.09
CA LYS A 235 -11.14 7.72 17.00
C LYS A 235 -11.24 8.21 15.56
N ALA A 236 -10.57 7.53 14.63
CA ALA A 236 -10.69 7.82 13.19
C ALA A 236 -12.14 7.69 12.71
N ARG A 237 -12.85 6.65 13.17
CA ARG A 237 -14.24 6.39 12.79
C ARG A 237 -15.19 7.47 13.31
N ALA A 238 -14.98 7.93 14.55
CA ALA A 238 -15.75 9.02 15.15
C ALA A 238 -15.55 10.37 14.44
N LEU A 239 -14.38 10.60 13.85
CA LEU A 239 -14.09 11.77 13.02
C LEU A 239 -14.67 11.66 11.59
N GLY A 240 -15.06 10.45 11.16
CA GLY A 240 -15.71 10.19 9.89
C GLY A 240 -14.75 9.71 8.80
N TRP A 241 -14.74 8.40 8.52
CA TRP A 241 -13.97 7.86 7.41
C TRP A 241 -14.51 8.31 6.06
N PRO A 242 -13.64 8.49 5.05
CA PRO A 242 -14.07 8.39 3.67
C PRO A 242 -14.84 7.08 3.47
N TRP A 243 -15.99 7.14 2.82
CA TRP A 243 -16.90 5.99 2.76
C TRP A 243 -16.31 4.76 2.02
N ARG A 244 -15.27 4.95 1.20
CA ARG A 244 -14.49 3.89 0.52
C ARG A 244 -13.21 3.50 1.25
N MET A 245 -12.92 4.01 2.45
CA MET A 245 -11.66 3.75 3.15
C MET A 245 -11.35 2.25 3.24
N LEU A 246 -12.36 1.46 3.61
CA LEU A 246 -12.26 0.00 3.76
C LEU A 246 -12.31 -0.78 2.43
N TRP A 247 -12.30 -0.11 1.28
CA TRP A 247 -12.06 -0.77 0.00
C TRP A 247 -10.56 -0.95 -0.26
N TYR A 248 -9.74 -0.16 0.44
CA TYR A 248 -8.28 -0.13 0.25
C TYR A 248 -7.52 -0.51 1.52
N GLN A 249 -8.05 -0.18 2.70
CA GLN A 249 -7.34 -0.32 3.97
C GLN A 249 -8.15 -1.15 4.96
N PHE A 250 -7.66 -2.35 5.27
CA PHE A 250 -8.42 -3.38 6.00
C PHE A 250 -8.06 -3.52 7.49
N GLY A 251 -7.06 -2.77 7.97
CA GLY A 251 -6.55 -2.81 9.35
C GLY A 251 -7.63 -2.77 10.45
N PRO A 252 -8.71 -1.97 10.34
CA PRO A 252 -9.78 -1.97 11.34
C PRO A 252 -10.44 -3.34 11.55
N PHE A 253 -10.61 -4.14 10.49
CA PHE A 253 -11.21 -5.46 10.63
C PHE A 253 -10.32 -6.39 11.45
N GLU A 254 -9.01 -6.39 11.17
CA GLU A 254 -8.06 -7.21 11.92
C GLU A 254 -7.93 -6.75 13.36
N ALA A 255 -7.78 -5.45 13.61
CA ALA A 255 -7.64 -4.90 14.95
C ALA A 255 -8.86 -5.25 15.82
N TYR A 256 -10.08 -5.02 15.32
CA TYR A 256 -11.30 -5.37 16.04
C TYR A 256 -11.45 -6.88 16.23
N TYR A 257 -11.07 -7.70 15.25
CA TYR A 257 -11.11 -9.15 15.40
C TYR A 257 -10.14 -9.63 16.50
N ARG A 258 -8.89 -9.16 16.48
CA ARG A 258 -7.86 -9.55 17.46
C ARG A 258 -8.16 -9.02 18.87
N ALA A 259 -8.86 -7.90 18.98
CA ALA A 259 -9.38 -7.36 20.24
C ALA A 259 -10.62 -8.11 20.76
N GLY A 260 -11.06 -9.18 20.09
CA GLY A 260 -12.29 -9.92 20.44
C GLY A 260 -13.59 -9.16 20.17
N ARG A 261 -13.54 -8.02 19.48
CA ARG A 261 -14.70 -7.17 19.13
C ARG A 261 -15.40 -7.70 17.87
N TYR A 262 -15.76 -8.99 17.87
CA TYR A 262 -16.31 -9.67 16.69
C TYR A 262 -17.62 -9.04 16.19
N THR A 263 -18.50 -8.61 17.09
CA THR A 263 -19.74 -7.90 16.74
C THR A 263 -19.46 -6.61 15.96
N GLU A 264 -18.38 -5.90 16.30
CA GLU A 264 -17.95 -4.69 15.59
C GLU A 264 -17.45 -5.00 14.19
N VAL A 265 -16.69 -6.09 14.02
CA VAL A 265 -16.27 -6.56 12.69
C VAL A 265 -17.49 -6.88 11.83
N VAL A 266 -18.47 -7.63 12.37
CA VAL A 266 -19.70 -7.97 11.63
C VAL A 266 -20.47 -6.71 11.23
N ARG A 267 -20.65 -5.76 12.15
CA ARG A 267 -21.35 -4.50 11.89
C ARG A 267 -20.64 -3.69 10.81
N LEU A 268 -19.32 -3.53 10.94
CA LEU A 268 -18.52 -2.72 10.02
C LEU A 268 -18.49 -3.33 8.62
N ALA A 269 -18.22 -4.64 8.53
CA ALA A 269 -18.19 -5.33 7.25
C ALA A 269 -19.57 -5.35 6.58
N SER A 270 -20.66 -5.51 7.35
CA SER A 270 -22.01 -5.45 6.80
C SER A 270 -22.37 -4.07 6.26
N ALA A 271 -21.96 -3.00 6.94
CA ALA A 271 -22.15 -1.64 6.44
C ALA A 271 -21.38 -1.39 5.13
N ASN A 272 -20.15 -1.90 5.03
CA ASN A 272 -19.34 -1.80 3.80
C ASN A 272 -19.97 -2.61 2.64
N LEU A 273 -20.40 -3.85 2.92
CA LEU A 273 -21.04 -4.73 1.95
C LEU A 273 -22.41 -4.22 1.48
N ALA A 274 -23.13 -3.45 2.30
CA ALA A 274 -24.36 -2.79 1.89
C ALA A 274 -24.13 -1.70 0.82
N LYS A 275 -22.90 -1.15 0.72
CA LYS A 275 -22.51 -0.17 -0.31
C LYS A 275 -21.85 -0.85 -1.51
N ALA A 276 -21.08 -1.90 -1.28
CA ALA A 276 -20.41 -2.69 -2.30
C ALA A 276 -20.44 -4.19 -1.92
N PRO A 277 -21.37 -4.98 -2.47
CA PRO A 277 -21.60 -6.37 -2.03
C PRO A 277 -20.49 -7.36 -2.43
N ASP A 278 -19.62 -6.94 -3.34
CA ASP A 278 -18.55 -7.69 -3.98
C ASP A 278 -17.17 -7.28 -3.44
N LEU A 279 -17.06 -7.15 -2.11
CA LEU A 279 -15.80 -6.91 -1.39
C LEU A 279 -15.38 -8.17 -0.65
N GLU A 280 -14.45 -8.92 -1.23
CA GLU A 280 -13.98 -10.20 -0.70
C GLU A 280 -13.35 -10.09 0.69
N GLU A 281 -12.60 -9.02 1.01
CA GLU A 281 -12.03 -8.83 2.34
C GLU A 281 -13.11 -8.59 3.38
N SER A 282 -14.16 -7.84 3.04
CA SER A 282 -15.28 -7.61 3.94
C SER A 282 -16.08 -8.89 4.18
N LEU A 283 -16.27 -9.73 3.14
CA LEU A 283 -16.86 -11.06 3.28
C LEU A 283 -15.98 -11.97 4.15
N TYR A 284 -14.67 -12.01 3.90
CA TYR A 284 -13.72 -12.80 4.67
C TYR A 284 -13.73 -12.42 6.16
N TRP A 285 -13.60 -11.13 6.48
CA TRP A 285 -13.57 -10.65 7.86
C TRP A 285 -14.91 -10.83 8.57
N ARG A 286 -16.04 -10.60 7.89
CA ARG A 286 -17.37 -10.90 8.45
C ARG A 286 -17.52 -12.39 8.71
N GLY A 287 -17.09 -13.24 7.78
CA GLY A 287 -17.15 -14.69 7.92
C GLY A 287 -16.33 -15.19 9.12
N ARG A 288 -15.11 -14.67 9.29
CA ARG A 288 -14.27 -14.96 10.47
C ARG A 288 -14.94 -14.55 11.78
N ALA A 289 -15.45 -13.32 11.84
CA ALA A 289 -16.11 -12.81 13.04
C ALA A 289 -17.39 -13.59 13.37
N GLN A 290 -18.18 -13.98 12.35
CA GLN A 290 -19.35 -14.84 12.53
C GLN A 290 -18.97 -16.21 13.08
N ALA A 291 -17.85 -16.80 12.62
CA ALA A 291 -17.36 -18.06 13.16
C ALA A 291 -16.98 -17.93 14.64
N ALA A 292 -16.28 -16.86 15.02
CA ALA A 292 -15.91 -16.57 16.40
C ALA A 292 -17.14 -16.36 17.32
N LEU A 293 -18.25 -15.87 16.77
CA LEU A 293 -19.53 -15.73 17.45
C LEU A 293 -20.39 -17.02 17.45
N GLY A 294 -19.89 -18.13 16.88
CA GLY A 294 -20.63 -19.40 16.79
C GLY A 294 -21.64 -19.48 15.64
N ASN A 295 -21.76 -18.45 14.81
CA ASN A 295 -22.68 -18.39 13.68
C ASN A 295 -22.11 -19.12 12.44
N LEU A 296 -21.79 -20.41 12.59
CA LEU A 296 -21.02 -21.19 11.61
C LEU A 296 -21.65 -21.22 10.21
N ARG A 297 -22.98 -21.23 10.12
CA ARG A 297 -23.69 -21.21 8.83
C ARG A 297 -23.43 -19.90 8.07
N LEU A 298 -23.54 -18.76 8.75
CA LEU A 298 -23.28 -17.44 8.14
C LEU A 298 -21.80 -17.31 7.76
N ALA A 299 -20.90 -17.79 8.62
CA ALA A 299 -19.46 -17.80 8.36
C ALA A 299 -19.12 -18.55 7.06
N LYS A 300 -19.65 -19.77 6.89
CA LYS A 300 -19.44 -20.58 5.68
C LYS A 300 -19.96 -19.88 4.42
N THR A 301 -21.16 -19.29 4.48
CA THR A 301 -21.73 -18.53 3.35
C THR A 301 -20.82 -17.40 2.91
N ASP A 302 -20.34 -16.58 3.85
CA ASP A 302 -19.47 -15.44 3.55
C ASP A 302 -18.10 -15.86 3.01
N LEU A 303 -17.47 -16.88 3.62
CA LEU A 303 -16.18 -17.39 3.16
C LEU A 303 -16.27 -18.02 1.77
N GLN A 304 -17.34 -18.75 1.48
CA GLN A 304 -17.60 -19.27 0.13
C GLN A 304 -17.86 -18.14 -0.87
N ALA A 305 -18.52 -17.06 -0.46
CA ALA A 305 -18.71 -15.88 -1.31
C ALA A 305 -17.38 -15.19 -1.61
N ALA A 306 -16.53 -14.99 -0.61
CA ALA A 306 -15.18 -14.45 -0.80
C ALA A 306 -14.37 -15.29 -1.80
N LEU A 307 -14.41 -16.61 -1.68
CA LEU A 307 -13.72 -17.53 -2.61
C LEU A 307 -14.32 -17.58 -4.02
N ARG A 308 -15.60 -17.24 -4.19
CA ARG A 308 -16.17 -17.07 -5.54
C ARG A 308 -15.66 -15.81 -6.22
N LEU A 309 -15.41 -14.74 -5.46
CA LEU A 309 -14.85 -13.48 -5.98
C LEU A 309 -13.34 -13.61 -6.22
N ARG A 310 -12.62 -14.23 -5.27
CA ARG A 310 -11.17 -14.46 -5.32
C ARG A 310 -10.85 -15.93 -5.01
N PRO A 311 -10.86 -16.82 -6.01
CA PRO A 311 -10.57 -18.24 -5.81
C PRO A 311 -9.18 -18.53 -5.20
N SER A 312 -8.23 -17.61 -5.38
CA SER A 312 -6.89 -17.68 -4.81
C SER A 312 -6.77 -17.14 -3.38
N TYR A 313 -7.87 -16.78 -2.71
CA TYR A 313 -7.85 -16.20 -1.37
C TYR A 313 -7.56 -17.28 -0.31
N GLY A 314 -6.27 -17.59 -0.13
CA GLY A 314 -5.78 -18.72 0.69
C GLY A 314 -6.26 -18.68 2.14
N GLU A 315 -6.28 -17.49 2.75
CA GLU A 315 -6.73 -17.28 4.12
C GLU A 315 -8.21 -17.63 4.29
N ALA A 316 -9.06 -17.21 3.35
CA ALA A 316 -10.48 -17.57 3.35
C ALA A 316 -10.69 -19.09 3.19
N ALA A 317 -9.92 -19.73 2.30
CA ALA A 317 -9.95 -21.18 2.11
C ALA A 317 -9.53 -21.96 3.37
N GLN A 318 -8.49 -21.49 4.06
CA GLN A 318 -8.01 -22.11 5.29
C GLN A 318 -9.04 -22.03 6.42
N VAL A 319 -9.67 -20.86 6.61
CA VAL A 319 -10.74 -20.70 7.60
C VAL A 319 -11.94 -21.57 7.22
N LEU A 320 -12.39 -21.59 5.97
CA LEU A 320 -13.52 -22.41 5.55
C LEU A 320 -13.28 -23.90 5.82
N LYS A 321 -12.06 -24.38 5.54
CA LYS A 321 -11.64 -25.77 5.82
C LYS A 321 -11.73 -26.10 7.32
N SER A 322 -11.27 -25.21 8.20
CA SER A 322 -11.32 -25.47 9.65
C SER A 322 -12.75 -25.56 10.20
N LEU A 323 -13.69 -24.76 9.66
CA LEU A 323 -15.12 -24.84 10.01
C LEU A 323 -15.82 -26.12 9.50
N GLY A 324 -15.27 -26.77 8.47
CA GLY A 324 -15.74 -28.07 7.98
C GLY A 324 -15.43 -29.21 8.95
N VAL A 325 -14.24 -29.17 9.56
CA VAL A 325 -13.78 -30.17 10.53
C VAL A 325 -14.54 -30.06 11.86
N GLN A 326 -14.86 -28.84 12.30
CA GLN A 326 -15.56 -28.59 13.57
C GLN A 326 -17.05 -29.00 13.56
N GLY A 327 -17.70 -28.99 12.39
CA GLY A 327 -19.12 -29.37 12.27
C GLY A 327 -19.38 -30.87 12.07
N SER A 328 -18.33 -31.71 12.11
CA SER A 328 -18.42 -33.16 11.90
C SER A 328 -18.14 -33.97 13.19
N ARG A 329 -18.16 -33.31 14.36
CA ARG A 329 -18.02 -33.90 15.70
C ARG A 329 -19.28 -33.63 16.50
#